data_AF-A0A955XCN9-F1
#
_entry.id   AF-A0A955XCN9-F1
#
_cell.length_a   1.000
_cell.length_b   1.000
_cell.length_c   1.000
_cell.angle_alpha   90.00
_cell.angle_beta   90.00
_cell.angle_gamma   90.00
#
_symmetry.space_group_name_H-M   'P 1'
#
loop_
_entity.id
_entity.type
_entity.pdbx_description
1 polymer ?
#
loop_
_entity_poly.entity_id
_entity_poly.type
_entity_poly.pdbx_seq_one_letter_code
_entity_poly.pdbx_strand_id
1 'polypeptide(L)'
;FARARTSDFVATFKAFEGRYMAMVDPHSLDPLGVRTESTYGDEPRWERIRFSDDHRSVGADVLLEGRELRREYDSEHALTDLLTLLYQARMVTVQPGLKACQDVFASRRLWRMTASVDEVVPVDTPAGERDTYLVKTAFDRKPTHGLNNNVRPHMEVDVYLAADASQAPLQFVIRAEGVEAVAKLVRWSTKGGSEQGWGFADAR
;
A
#
# COMPACT_ATOMS: atom_id res chain seq x y z
N PHE A 1 5.63 6.14 -7.44
CA PHE A 1 4.49 7.06 -7.30
C PHE A 1 3.21 6.29 -7.49
N ALA A 2 2.22 6.50 -6.62
CA ALA A 2 0.86 6.00 -6.78
C ALA A 2 -0.13 7.16 -6.55
N ARG A 3 -1.20 7.21 -7.35
CA ARG A 3 -2.31 8.17 -7.21
C ARG A 3 -3.61 7.41 -7.10
N ALA A 4 -4.44 7.86 -6.17
CA ALA A 4 -5.74 7.28 -5.88
C ALA A 4 -6.77 8.40 -5.76
N ARG A 5 -7.94 8.19 -6.35
CA ARG A 5 -9.09 9.11 -6.27
C ARG A 5 -10.37 8.29 -6.23
N THR A 6 -11.32 8.70 -5.41
CA THR A 6 -12.69 8.18 -5.46
C THR A 6 -13.54 9.04 -6.40
N SER A 7 -14.38 8.41 -7.23
CA SER A 7 -15.43 9.09 -8.01
C SER A 7 -16.78 8.83 -7.36
N ASP A 8 -17.55 9.90 -7.12
CA ASP A 8 -18.97 9.94 -6.74
C ASP A 8 -19.48 8.75 -5.91
N PHE A 9 -18.85 8.50 -4.76
CA PHE A 9 -19.42 7.64 -3.73
C PHE A 9 -20.57 8.38 -3.03
N VAL A 10 -21.63 7.64 -2.66
CA VAL A 10 -22.82 8.06 -1.88
C VAL A 10 -22.51 9.23 -0.94
N ALA A 11 -23.37 10.25 -0.89
CA ALA A 11 -23.27 11.55 -0.18
C ALA A 11 -22.85 11.52 1.31
N THR A 12 -22.59 10.33 1.86
CA THR A 12 -22.14 10.04 3.22
C THR A 12 -20.62 10.15 3.41
N PHE A 13 -19.79 9.98 2.37
CA PHE A 13 -18.32 10.01 2.51
C PHE A 13 -17.71 11.23 1.78
N LYS A 14 -16.80 11.95 2.45
CA LYS A 14 -16.10 13.09 1.84
C LYS A 14 -15.19 12.61 0.70
N ALA A 15 -15.09 13.43 -0.35
CA ALA A 15 -14.17 13.18 -1.47
C ALA A 15 -12.73 13.01 -0.96
N PHE A 16 -12.00 12.05 -1.53
CA PHE A 16 -10.61 11.76 -1.19
C PHE A 16 -9.75 11.82 -2.44
N GLU A 17 -8.66 12.58 -2.36
CA GLU A 17 -7.55 12.51 -3.31
C GLU A 17 -6.26 12.25 -2.53
N GLY A 18 -5.42 11.35 -3.04
CA GLY A 18 -4.16 11.00 -2.38
C GLY A 18 -3.04 10.72 -3.37
N ARG A 19 -1.84 11.12 -2.98
CA ARG A 19 -0.56 10.82 -3.64
C ARG A 19 0.36 10.14 -2.64
N TYR A 20 0.95 9.03 -3.06
CA TYR A 20 1.92 8.27 -2.28
C TYR A 20 3.24 8.16 -3.05
N MET A 21 4.32 8.61 -2.44
CA MET A 21 5.66 8.62 -3.01
C MET A 21 6.62 7.91 -2.06
N ALA A 22 7.19 6.80 -2.52
CA ALA A 22 8.31 6.16 -1.85
C ALA A 22 9.63 6.61 -2.49
N MET A 23 10.63 6.82 -1.65
CA MET A 23 12.03 7.08 -2.01
C MET A 23 12.83 5.85 -1.59
N VAL A 24 13.61 5.31 -2.51
CA VAL A 24 14.43 4.11 -2.30
C VAL A 24 15.87 4.37 -2.72
N ASP A 25 16.80 3.64 -2.12
CA ASP A 25 18.18 3.61 -2.60
C ASP A 25 18.20 3.03 -4.03
N PRO A 26 18.88 3.67 -5.00
CA PRO A 26 18.84 3.21 -6.40
C PRO A 26 19.55 1.88 -6.64
N HIS A 27 20.37 1.40 -5.70
CA HIS A 27 21.15 0.18 -5.84
C HIS A 27 20.57 -0.97 -5.01
N SER A 28 20.33 -0.75 -3.71
CA SER A 28 19.78 -1.79 -2.82
C SER A 28 18.25 -1.84 -2.86
N LEU A 29 17.60 -0.77 -3.32
CA LEU A 29 16.14 -0.58 -3.25
C LEU A 29 15.61 -0.62 -1.82
N ASP A 30 16.47 -0.29 -0.87
CA ASP A 30 16.11 -0.09 0.52
C ASP A 30 15.24 1.17 0.69
N PRO A 31 14.25 1.15 1.60
CA PRO A 31 13.35 2.28 1.81
C PRO A 31 14.09 3.42 2.50
N LEU A 32 14.17 4.59 1.86
CA LEU A 32 14.77 5.80 2.44
C LEU A 32 13.70 6.69 3.10
N GLY A 33 12.50 6.73 2.53
CA GLY A 33 11.42 7.54 3.06
C GLY A 33 10.16 7.54 2.22
N VAL A 34 9.10 8.09 2.79
CA VAL A 34 7.79 8.22 2.14
C VAL A 34 7.29 9.64 2.27
N ARG A 35 6.66 10.14 1.22
CA ARG A 35 5.85 11.35 1.26
C ARG A 35 4.43 11.03 0.80
N THR A 36 3.49 11.33 1.66
CA THR A 36 2.06 11.21 1.36
C THR A 36 1.45 12.60 1.40
N GLU A 37 0.63 12.92 0.41
CA GLU A 37 -0.19 14.12 0.39
C GLU A 37 -1.61 13.70 0.05
N SER A 38 -2.58 14.11 0.85
CA SER A 38 -3.97 13.75 0.62
C SER A 38 -4.93 14.82 1.11
N THR A 39 -6.17 14.72 0.66
CA THR A 39 -7.30 15.52 1.14
C THR A 39 -8.43 14.61 1.60
N TYR A 40 -9.16 15.03 2.65
CA TYR A 40 -10.42 14.41 3.05
C TYR A 40 -11.51 15.48 3.12
N GLY A 41 -12.27 15.63 2.03
CA GLY A 41 -12.97 16.87 1.71
C GLY A 41 -11.96 17.98 1.44
N ASP A 42 -12.13 19.13 2.11
CA ASP A 42 -11.21 20.27 1.98
C ASP A 42 -10.05 20.25 2.99
N GLU A 43 -9.95 19.21 3.83
CA GLU A 43 -8.91 19.12 4.86
C GLU A 43 -7.62 18.55 4.26
N PRO A 44 -6.54 19.34 4.13
CA PRO A 44 -5.26 18.84 3.66
C PRO A 44 -4.57 18.00 4.74
N ARG A 45 -3.93 16.92 4.30
CA ARG A 45 -3.15 16.02 5.13
C ARG A 45 -1.84 15.71 4.42
N TRP A 46 -0.76 15.62 5.19
CA TRP A 46 0.51 15.15 4.65
C TRP A 46 1.28 14.35 5.69
N GLU A 47 2.13 13.45 5.20
CA GLU A 47 3.04 12.64 6.00
C GLU A 47 4.41 12.66 5.34
N ARG A 48 5.47 12.85 6.13
CA ARG A 48 6.87 12.72 5.73
C ARG A 48 7.54 11.72 6.65
N ILE A 49 7.92 10.60 6.06
CA ILE A 49 8.47 9.44 6.74
C ILE A 49 9.94 9.30 6.35
N ARG A 50 10.79 9.04 7.35
CA ARG A 50 12.21 8.74 7.15
C ARG A 50 12.51 7.42 7.84
N PHE A 51 13.11 6.49 7.11
CA PHE A 51 13.65 5.26 7.69
C PHE A 51 15.07 5.54 8.20
N SER A 52 15.45 4.86 9.27
CA SER A 52 16.83 4.82 9.73
C SER A 52 17.70 3.97 8.82
N ASP A 53 19.02 4.17 8.89
CA ASP A 53 20.00 3.45 8.06
C ASP A 53 19.98 1.93 8.28
N ASP A 54 19.60 1.46 9.47
CA ASP A 54 19.42 0.02 9.77
C ASP A 54 18.00 -0.48 9.48
N HIS A 55 17.13 0.41 9.01
CA HIS A 55 15.72 0.21 8.71
C HIS A 55 14.89 -0.31 9.88
N ARG A 56 15.33 -0.17 11.14
CA ARG A 56 14.59 -0.68 12.31
C ARG A 56 13.79 0.38 13.04
N SER A 57 13.99 1.64 12.69
CA SER A 57 13.19 2.76 13.21
C SER A 57 12.69 3.67 12.10
N VAL A 58 11.58 4.33 12.37
CA VAL A 58 10.91 5.27 11.47
C VAL A 58 10.58 6.56 12.20
N GLY A 59 11.01 7.69 11.66
CA GLY A 59 10.57 9.02 12.05
C GLY A 59 9.45 9.52 11.13
N ALA A 60 8.35 10.02 11.70
CA ALA A 60 7.19 10.51 10.99
C ALA A 60 6.82 11.93 11.42
N ASP A 61 6.90 12.87 10.48
CA ASP A 61 6.31 14.21 10.60
C ASP A 61 4.97 14.20 9.86
N VAL A 62 3.87 14.65 10.50
CA VAL A 62 2.53 14.57 9.91
C VAL A 62 1.70 15.83 10.17
N LEU A 63 0.88 16.22 9.20
CA LEU A 63 -0.21 17.19 9.37
C LEU A 63 -1.55 16.45 9.35
N LEU A 64 -2.30 16.57 10.46
CA LEU A 64 -3.63 15.98 10.62
C LEU A 64 -4.52 16.97 11.35
N GLU A 65 -5.73 17.22 10.84
CA GLU A 65 -6.70 18.13 11.50
C GLU A 65 -6.09 19.50 11.81
N GLY A 66 -5.25 20.00 10.89
CA GLY A 66 -4.55 21.28 11.04
C GLY A 66 -3.41 21.30 12.08
N ARG A 67 -3.04 20.14 12.65
CA ARG A 67 -1.99 20.02 13.66
C ARG A 67 -0.80 19.25 13.11
N GLU A 68 0.39 19.82 13.30
CA GLU A 68 1.64 19.11 13.06
C GLU A 68 1.99 18.23 14.25
N LEU A 69 2.31 16.97 13.98
CA LEU A 69 2.72 15.99 14.97
C LEU A 69 4.01 15.32 14.49
N ARG A 70 4.90 15.02 15.45
CA ARG A 70 6.07 14.18 15.21
C ARG A 70 5.99 12.91 16.03
N ARG A 71 6.33 11.79 15.42
CA ARG A 71 6.34 10.46 16.07
C ARG A 71 7.54 9.66 15.60
N GLU A 72 7.99 8.78 16.47
CA GLU A 72 9.05 7.82 16.19
C GLU A 72 8.54 6.42 16.54
N TYR A 73 8.97 5.44 15.76
CA TYR A 73 8.51 4.06 15.82
C TYR A 73 9.72 3.15 15.72
N ASP A 74 9.80 2.18 16.62
CA ASP A 74 10.87 1.18 16.63
C ASP A 74 10.32 -0.21 16.33
N SER A 75 11.13 -1.01 15.66
CA SER A 75 10.83 -2.38 15.31
C SER A 75 12.04 -3.27 15.54
N GLU A 76 11.80 -4.48 16.05
CA GLU A 76 12.84 -5.50 16.19
C GLU A 76 13.35 -6.03 14.83
N HIS A 77 12.57 -5.85 13.77
CA HIS A 77 12.87 -6.30 12.42
C HIS A 77 12.94 -5.11 11.47
N ALA A 78 13.67 -5.28 10.37
CA ALA A 78 13.74 -4.31 9.28
C ALA A 78 12.33 -3.97 8.77
N LEU A 79 12.11 -2.67 8.56
CA LEU A 79 10.86 -2.06 8.14
C LEU A 79 10.94 -1.67 6.67
N THR A 80 9.79 -1.72 6.01
CA THR A 80 9.58 -1.13 4.69
C THR A 80 8.27 -0.37 4.65
N ASP A 81 8.01 0.32 3.54
CA ASP A 81 6.71 0.90 3.24
C ASP A 81 5.95 0.05 2.21
N LEU A 82 4.63 0.25 2.09
CA LEU A 82 3.79 -0.57 1.21
C LEU A 82 4.17 -0.47 -0.27
N LEU A 83 4.58 0.72 -0.75
CA LEU A 83 4.92 0.88 -2.15
C LEU A 83 6.30 0.27 -2.43
N THR A 84 7.28 0.48 -1.55
CA THR A 84 8.59 -0.17 -1.67
C THR A 84 8.46 -1.69 -1.60
N LEU A 85 7.66 -2.23 -0.67
CA LEU A 85 7.34 -3.66 -0.60
C LEU A 85 6.79 -4.19 -1.92
N LEU A 86 5.82 -3.48 -2.52
CA LEU A 86 5.22 -3.87 -3.80
C LEU A 86 6.25 -3.87 -4.94
N TYR A 87 7.18 -2.90 -4.96
CA TYR A 87 8.27 -2.88 -5.93
C TYR A 87 9.28 -4.01 -5.70
N GLN A 88 9.66 -4.27 -4.44
CA GLN A 88 10.57 -5.35 -4.08
C GLN A 88 10.00 -6.72 -4.44
N ALA A 89 8.70 -6.94 -4.22
CA ALA A 89 8.01 -8.17 -4.62
C ALA A 89 8.13 -8.48 -6.12
N ARG A 90 8.26 -7.44 -6.97
CA ARG A 90 8.43 -7.59 -8.43
C ARG A 90 9.83 -8.01 -8.85
N MET A 91 10.79 -7.98 -7.94
CA MET A 91 12.16 -8.43 -8.20
C MET A 91 12.38 -9.90 -7.87
N VAL A 92 11.48 -10.49 -7.09
CA VAL A 92 11.49 -11.92 -6.79
C VAL A 92 10.58 -12.62 -7.80
N THR A 93 11.02 -13.77 -8.31
CA THR A 93 10.17 -14.64 -9.12
C THR A 93 9.02 -15.15 -8.27
N VAL A 94 7.83 -14.61 -8.50
CA VAL A 94 6.60 -15.00 -7.79
C VAL A 94 6.10 -16.31 -8.38
N GLN A 95 5.83 -17.28 -7.51
CA GLN A 95 5.30 -18.59 -7.90
C GLN A 95 4.41 -19.15 -6.80
N PRO A 96 3.41 -20.00 -7.14
CA PRO A 96 2.54 -20.63 -6.16
C PRO A 96 3.32 -21.33 -5.04
N GLY A 97 2.84 -21.17 -3.81
CA GLY A 97 3.47 -21.73 -2.60
C GLY A 97 4.55 -20.86 -1.97
N LEU A 98 5.01 -19.79 -2.63
CA LEU A 98 5.93 -18.82 -2.01
C LEU A 98 5.26 -18.13 -0.81
N LYS A 99 6.01 -17.97 0.28
CA LYS A 99 5.55 -17.30 1.50
C LYS A 99 6.51 -16.18 1.88
N ALA A 100 5.97 -15.09 2.43
CA ALA A 100 6.77 -13.97 2.93
C ALA A 100 6.20 -13.43 4.26
N CYS A 101 7.07 -12.76 5.02
CA CYS A 101 6.76 -12.16 6.31
C CYS A 101 7.65 -10.94 6.50
N GLN A 102 7.07 -9.76 6.73
CA GLN A 102 7.83 -8.52 6.85
C GLN A 102 7.11 -7.50 7.75
N ASP A 103 7.87 -6.67 8.45
CA ASP A 103 7.30 -5.52 9.15
C ASP A 103 7.17 -4.32 8.19
N VAL A 104 6.01 -3.69 8.20
CA VAL A 104 5.65 -2.60 7.28
C VAL A 104 5.17 -1.39 8.07
N PHE A 105 5.64 -0.21 7.70
CA PHE A 105 5.10 1.04 8.17
C PHE A 105 4.06 1.59 7.18
N ALA A 106 2.83 1.77 7.65
CA ALA A 106 1.74 2.31 6.84
C ALA A 106 0.69 2.99 7.71
N SER A 107 0.09 4.08 7.21
CA SER A 107 -0.99 4.80 7.91
C SER A 107 -0.63 5.15 9.35
N ARG A 108 0.60 5.63 9.57
CA ARG A 108 1.17 6.04 10.87
C ARG A 108 1.22 4.91 11.92
N ARG A 109 1.34 3.65 11.48
CA ARG A 109 1.35 2.46 12.33
C ARG A 109 2.36 1.44 11.81
N LEU A 110 2.84 0.60 12.72
CA LEU A 110 3.61 -0.59 12.40
C LEU A 110 2.67 -1.78 12.22
N TRP A 111 2.94 -2.58 11.19
CA TRP A 111 2.18 -3.76 10.82
C TRP A 111 3.14 -4.93 10.62
N ARG A 112 2.71 -6.13 11.03
CA ARG A 112 3.31 -7.39 10.58
C ARG A 112 2.49 -7.86 9.38
N MET A 113 3.13 -7.96 8.22
CA MET A 113 2.54 -8.45 7.00
C MET A 113 2.99 -9.89 6.78
N THR A 114 2.03 -10.77 6.52
CA THR A 114 2.28 -12.13 6.01
C THR A 114 1.68 -12.24 4.64
N ALA A 115 2.35 -12.99 3.76
CA ALA A 115 1.88 -13.20 2.40
C ALA A 115 2.06 -14.66 1.97
N SER A 116 1.14 -15.15 1.15
CA SER A 116 1.26 -16.41 0.44
C SER A 116 0.78 -16.26 -1.00
N VAL A 117 1.55 -16.79 -1.93
CA VAL A 117 1.19 -16.86 -3.34
C VAL A 117 0.39 -18.13 -3.58
N ASP A 118 -0.83 -17.96 -4.08
CA ASP A 118 -1.78 -19.02 -4.39
C ASP A 118 -1.70 -19.42 -5.88
N GLU A 119 -2.77 -20.00 -6.40
CA GLU A 119 -2.90 -20.38 -7.80
C GLU A 119 -2.91 -19.19 -8.78
N VAL A 120 -2.77 -19.53 -10.07
CA VAL A 120 -2.92 -18.57 -11.17
C VAL A 120 -4.41 -18.44 -11.51
N VAL A 121 -4.93 -17.23 -11.50
CA VAL A 121 -6.34 -16.93 -11.82
C VAL A 121 -6.44 -15.81 -12.87
N PRO A 122 -7.39 -15.90 -13.81
CA PRO A 122 -7.66 -14.81 -14.73
C PRO A 122 -8.36 -13.66 -14.01
N VAL A 123 -7.96 -12.42 -14.31
CA VAL A 123 -8.58 -11.20 -13.80
C VAL A 123 -8.90 -10.28 -14.95
N ASP A 124 -10.16 -9.83 -15.00
CA ASP A 124 -10.62 -8.81 -15.93
C ASP A 124 -10.56 -7.42 -15.29
N THR A 125 -9.83 -6.52 -15.97
CA THR A 125 -9.65 -5.11 -15.60
C THR A 125 -9.99 -4.22 -16.79
N PRO A 126 -10.24 -2.92 -16.58
CA PRO A 126 -10.39 -1.99 -17.71
C PRO A 126 -9.16 -1.92 -18.63
N ALA A 127 -7.98 -2.39 -18.19
CA ALA A 127 -6.78 -2.52 -19.00
C ALA A 127 -6.71 -3.84 -19.81
N GLY A 128 -7.70 -4.71 -19.69
CA GLY A 128 -7.81 -6.02 -20.32
C GLY A 128 -7.76 -7.19 -19.33
N GLU A 129 -8.08 -8.37 -19.84
CA GLU A 129 -7.99 -9.64 -19.12
C GLU A 129 -6.55 -10.19 -19.15
N ARG A 130 -6.07 -10.69 -18.01
CA ARG A 130 -4.77 -11.36 -17.89
C ARG A 130 -4.80 -12.45 -16.83
N ASP A 131 -3.94 -13.46 -17.01
CA ASP A 131 -3.59 -14.40 -15.95
C ASP A 131 -2.77 -13.71 -14.86
N THR A 132 -3.05 -14.04 -13.60
CA THR A 132 -2.42 -13.41 -12.44
C THR A 132 -2.05 -14.43 -11.36
N TYR A 133 -0.95 -14.19 -10.65
CA TYR A 133 -0.71 -14.80 -9.36
C TYR A 133 -1.58 -14.10 -8.31
N LEU A 134 -2.41 -14.87 -7.61
CA LEU A 134 -3.13 -14.37 -6.44
C LEU A 134 -2.19 -14.37 -5.23
N VAL A 135 -1.83 -13.18 -4.73
CA VAL A 135 -1.05 -13.02 -3.50
C VAL A 135 -1.99 -12.63 -2.37
N LYS A 136 -2.28 -13.57 -1.49
CA LYS A 136 -3.06 -13.32 -0.27
C LYS A 136 -2.15 -12.70 0.77
N THR A 137 -2.53 -11.54 1.30
CA THR A 137 -1.78 -10.87 2.36
C THR A 137 -2.65 -10.55 3.57
N ALA A 138 -2.07 -10.65 4.75
CA ALA A 138 -2.70 -10.30 6.02
C ALA A 138 -1.79 -9.36 6.80
N PHE A 139 -2.38 -8.29 7.35
CA PHE A 139 -1.71 -7.24 8.09
C PHE A 139 -2.24 -7.18 9.51
N ASP A 140 -1.39 -7.53 10.47
CA ASP A 140 -1.68 -7.42 11.89
C ASP A 140 -0.97 -6.20 12.47
N ARG A 141 -1.74 -5.26 13.05
CA ARG A 141 -1.13 -4.07 13.65
C ARG A 141 -0.26 -4.46 14.85
N LYS A 142 1.02 -4.08 14.82
CA LYS A 142 1.93 -4.27 15.95
C LYS A 142 1.56 -3.31 17.09
N PRO A 143 1.77 -3.72 18.36
CA PRO A 143 1.72 -2.80 19.49
C PRO A 143 2.64 -1.60 19.22
N THR A 144 2.12 -0.40 19.43
CA THR A 144 2.85 0.84 19.17
C THR A 144 2.72 1.77 20.36
N HIS A 145 3.83 2.35 20.80
CA HIS A 145 3.83 3.31 21.91
C HIS A 145 2.98 4.54 21.59
N GLY A 146 2.24 5.05 22.57
CA GLY A 146 1.36 6.22 22.39
C GLY A 146 0.08 5.98 21.57
N LEU A 147 -0.26 4.72 21.26
CA LEU A 147 -1.51 4.33 20.63
C LEU A 147 -2.32 3.36 21.52
N ASN A 148 -3.64 3.34 21.33
CA ASN A 148 -4.50 2.35 21.98
C ASN A 148 -4.22 0.96 21.40
N ASN A 149 -3.59 0.10 22.20
CA ASN A 149 -3.20 -1.27 21.82
C ASN A 149 -4.24 -2.35 22.15
N ASN A 150 -5.39 -1.97 22.74
CA ASN A 150 -6.46 -2.89 23.10
C ASN A 150 -7.29 -3.33 21.89
N VAL A 151 -7.42 -2.46 20.90
CA VAL A 151 -7.97 -2.81 19.58
C VAL A 151 -6.78 -3.04 18.66
N ARG A 152 -6.67 -4.23 18.07
CA ARG A 152 -5.64 -4.56 17.08
C ARG A 152 -6.32 -4.69 15.72
N PRO A 153 -6.36 -3.62 14.92
CA PRO A 153 -6.88 -3.69 13.57
C PRO A 153 -6.16 -4.79 12.80
N HIS A 154 -6.96 -5.51 12.02
CA HIS A 154 -6.53 -6.51 11.08
C HIS A 154 -7.06 -6.11 9.71
N MET A 155 -6.26 -6.32 8.68
CA MET A 155 -6.61 -6.04 7.29
C MET A 155 -6.08 -7.15 6.41
N GLU A 156 -6.90 -7.61 5.48
CA GLU A 156 -6.48 -8.52 4.43
C GLU A 156 -6.42 -7.75 3.11
N VAL A 157 -5.41 -8.02 2.30
CA VAL A 157 -5.32 -7.49 0.95
C VAL A 157 -4.94 -8.61 0.00
N ASP A 158 -5.83 -8.93 -0.93
CA ASP A 158 -5.47 -9.78 -2.06
C ASP A 158 -4.86 -8.90 -3.14
N VAL A 159 -3.65 -9.26 -3.57
CA VAL A 159 -2.93 -8.58 -4.65
C VAL A 159 -2.85 -9.51 -5.85
N TYR A 160 -3.38 -9.06 -6.98
CA TYR A 160 -3.32 -9.81 -8.23
C TYR A 160 -2.18 -9.27 -9.09
N LEU A 161 -1.09 -10.02 -9.17
CA LEU A 161 0.09 -9.67 -9.97
C LEU A 161 0.04 -10.41 -11.30
N ALA A 162 0.28 -9.73 -12.43
CA ALA A 162 0.33 -10.37 -13.75
C ALA A 162 1.28 -11.58 -13.74
N ALA A 163 0.84 -12.72 -14.30
CA ALA A 163 1.62 -13.94 -14.44
C ALA A 163 2.59 -13.86 -15.63
N ASP A 164 3.32 -12.76 -15.73
CA ASP A 164 4.33 -12.50 -16.75
C ASP A 164 5.56 -11.81 -16.13
N ALA A 165 6.60 -11.58 -16.92
CA ALA A 165 7.85 -10.99 -16.44
C ALA A 165 7.69 -9.58 -15.83
N SER A 166 6.57 -8.88 -16.07
CA SER A 166 6.34 -7.56 -15.49
C SER A 166 5.90 -7.63 -14.02
N GLN A 167 5.25 -8.72 -13.63
CA GLN A 167 4.53 -8.90 -12.36
C GLN A 167 3.75 -7.64 -11.98
N ALA A 168 3.13 -7.00 -12.97
CA ALA A 168 2.42 -5.75 -12.76
C ALA A 168 1.19 -6.00 -11.86
N PRO A 169 0.99 -5.20 -10.80
CA PRO A 169 -0.25 -5.27 -10.04
C PRO A 169 -1.42 -4.86 -10.94
N LEU A 170 -2.48 -5.67 -10.95
CA LEU A 170 -3.68 -5.46 -11.78
C LEU A 170 -4.92 -5.18 -10.94
N GLN A 171 -5.01 -5.78 -9.76
CA GLN A 171 -6.15 -5.61 -8.86
C GLN A 171 -5.71 -5.73 -7.40
N PHE A 172 -6.38 -4.99 -6.53
CA PHE A 172 -6.33 -5.15 -5.08
C PHE A 172 -7.75 -5.38 -4.56
N VAL A 173 -7.93 -6.36 -3.68
CA VAL A 173 -9.16 -6.53 -2.90
C VAL A 173 -8.80 -6.35 -1.44
N ILE A 174 -9.30 -5.28 -0.83
CA ILE A 174 -8.96 -4.86 0.53
C ILE A 174 -10.15 -5.18 1.42
N ARG A 175 -9.92 -5.94 2.50
CA ARG A 175 -10.94 -6.29 3.50
C ARG A 175 -10.49 -5.79 4.86
N ALA A 176 -11.27 -4.89 5.46
CA ALA A 176 -11.01 -4.34 6.78
C ALA A 176 -12.32 -3.97 7.48
N GLU A 177 -12.45 -4.33 8.76
CA GLU A 177 -13.56 -3.89 9.63
C GLU A 177 -14.97 -4.12 9.05
N GLY A 178 -15.16 -5.20 8.28
CA GLY A 178 -16.45 -5.55 7.66
C GLY A 178 -16.74 -4.82 6.35
N VAL A 179 -15.79 -4.07 5.81
CA VAL A 179 -15.86 -3.41 4.50
C VAL A 179 -14.93 -4.10 3.51
N GLU A 180 -15.40 -4.30 2.28
CA GLU A 180 -14.58 -4.73 1.14
C GLU A 180 -14.48 -3.59 0.10
N ALA A 181 -13.25 -3.31 -0.35
CA ALA A 181 -12.98 -2.35 -1.41
C ALA A 181 -12.15 -3.00 -2.51
N VAL A 182 -12.52 -2.76 -3.78
CA VAL A 182 -11.82 -3.31 -4.94
C VAL A 182 -11.20 -2.18 -5.76
N ALA A 183 -9.87 -2.22 -5.91
CA ALA A 183 -9.14 -1.33 -6.80
C ALA A 183 -8.69 -2.10 -8.04
N LYS A 184 -9.01 -1.60 -9.24
CA LYS A 184 -8.60 -2.21 -10.51
C LYS A 184 -7.68 -1.28 -11.28
N LEU A 185 -6.73 -1.87 -12.00
CA LEU A 185 -5.86 -1.13 -12.92
C LEU A 185 -6.69 -0.62 -14.09
N VAL A 186 -6.78 0.71 -14.22
CA VAL A 186 -7.59 1.32 -15.28
C VAL A 186 -6.76 1.57 -16.54
N ARG A 187 -5.49 1.98 -16.39
CA ARG A 187 -4.56 2.21 -17.49
C ARG A 187 -3.12 1.94 -17.04
N TRP A 188 -2.30 1.46 -17.97
CA TRP A 188 -0.84 1.32 -17.80
C TRP A 188 -0.13 1.86 -19.04
N SER A 189 0.97 2.59 -18.86
CA SER A 189 1.84 3.05 -19.94
C SER A 189 3.28 2.74 -19.62
N THR A 190 3.96 2.14 -20.58
CA THR A 190 5.41 2.07 -20.63
C THR A 190 5.90 3.14 -21.62
N LYS A 191 6.57 4.18 -21.09
CA LYS A 191 7.21 5.34 -21.77
C LYS A 191 6.36 6.14 -22.80
N GLY A 192 6.11 7.41 -22.48
CA GLY A 192 5.87 8.49 -23.46
C GLY A 192 4.47 9.07 -23.57
N GLY A 193 3.49 8.63 -22.78
CA GLY A 193 2.13 9.19 -22.75
C GLY A 193 1.78 9.86 -21.43
N SER A 194 0.90 10.87 -21.48
CA SER A 194 0.43 11.68 -20.34
C SER A 194 -0.15 10.85 -19.17
N GLU A 195 -0.12 11.45 -17.97
CA GLU A 195 -0.39 10.89 -16.63
C GLU A 195 -1.47 9.77 -16.52
N GLN A 196 -1.18 8.76 -15.68
CA GLN A 196 -2.05 7.61 -15.38
C GLN A 196 -2.08 7.27 -13.88
N GLY A 197 -3.18 6.65 -13.41
CA GLY A 197 -3.42 6.33 -12.00
C GLY A 197 -4.41 5.17 -11.80
N TRP A 198 -4.70 4.85 -10.55
CA TRP A 198 -5.63 3.79 -10.15
C TRP A 198 -7.07 4.31 -10.00
N GLY A 199 -8.05 3.45 -10.29
CA GLY A 199 -9.47 3.70 -10.01
C GLY A 199 -10.03 2.62 -9.09
N PHE A 200 -10.97 3.00 -8.23
CA PHE A 200 -11.73 2.06 -7.42
C PHE A 200 -13.05 1.72 -8.11
N ALA A 201 -13.43 0.45 -8.10
CA ALA A 201 -14.79 0.02 -8.44
C ALA A 201 -15.62 -0.06 -7.15
N ASP A 202 -16.94 -0.03 -7.29
CA ASP A 202 -17.92 0.03 -6.20
C ASP A 202 -17.55 -0.84 -4.98
N ALA A 203 -17.50 -0.23 -3.79
CA ALA A 203 -17.49 -0.95 -2.52
C ALA A 203 -18.89 -1.54 -2.26
N ARG A 204 -18.95 -2.80 -1.82
CA ARG A 204 -20.18 -3.49 -1.46
C ARG A 204 -20.26 -3.71 0.04
#